data_AF-A0A3B8Y6V3-F1
#
_entry.id   AF-A0A3B8Y6V3-F1
#
_cell.length_a   1.000
_cell.length_b   1.000
_cell.length_c   1.000
_cell.angle_alpha   90.00
_cell.angle_beta   90.00
_cell.angle_gamma   90.00
#
_symmetry.space_group_name_H-M   'P 1'
#
loop_
_entity.id
_entity.type
_entity.pdbx_description
1 polymer ?
#
loop_
_entity_poly.entity_id
_entity_poly.type
_entity_poly.pdbx_seq_one_letter_code
_entity_poly.pdbx_strand_id
1 'polypeptide(L)'
;MKLPKLDQIQQKQIRDKLSSYALNFTHEDGQHKARLFQAKLGINLNNQEKLITAIFEAVNTQSVIYSTTSQYGEKYVIDFIMETDIGSSKIRSAWIIRCEENYPRLTSIYPI
;
A
#
# COMPACT_ATOMS: atom_id res chain seq x y z
N MET A 1 -2.21 -9.80 14.73
CA MET A 1 -2.45 -10.73 13.59
C MET A 1 -1.65 -10.25 12.38
N LYS A 2 -1.15 -11.14 11.53
CA LYS A 2 -0.49 -10.79 10.25
C LYS A 2 -1.51 -10.70 9.11
N LEU A 3 -1.14 -10.07 8.00
CA LEU A 3 -1.97 -10.13 6.78
C LEU A 3 -2.02 -11.60 6.32
N PRO A 4 -3.21 -12.18 6.07
CA PRO A 4 -3.29 -13.56 5.59
C PRO A 4 -2.74 -13.70 4.17
N LYS A 5 -2.31 -14.91 3.78
CA LYS A 5 -1.89 -15.25 2.41
C LYS A 5 -0.74 -14.38 1.88
N LEU A 6 0.25 -14.11 2.73
CA LEU A 6 1.44 -13.28 2.40
C LEU A 6 2.21 -13.81 1.19
N ASP A 7 2.34 -15.13 1.08
CA ASP A 7 3.00 -15.86 0.01
C ASP A 7 2.28 -15.71 -1.35
N GLN A 8 1.01 -15.27 -1.34
CA GLN A 8 0.18 -15.10 -2.53
C GLN A 8 0.10 -13.64 -2.99
N ILE A 9 0.79 -12.71 -2.33
CA ILE A 9 0.81 -11.30 -2.72
C ILE A 9 1.38 -11.16 -4.14
N GLN A 10 0.62 -10.56 -5.03
CA GLN A 10 1.04 -10.34 -6.41
C GLN A 10 1.80 -9.02 -6.54
N GLN A 11 3.13 -9.08 -6.68
CA GLN A 11 3.96 -7.88 -6.87
C GLN A 11 3.51 -7.03 -8.06
N LYS A 12 3.09 -7.67 -9.16
CA LYS A 12 2.52 -6.99 -10.32
C LYS A 12 1.29 -6.14 -9.95
N GLN A 13 0.38 -6.67 -9.12
CA GLN A 13 -0.81 -5.94 -8.69
C GLN A 13 -0.46 -4.70 -7.87
N ILE A 14 0.56 -4.78 -7.00
CA ILE A 14 1.06 -3.63 -6.24
C ILE A 14 1.63 -2.59 -7.19
N ARG A 15 2.53 -3.00 -8.09
CA ARG A 15 3.17 -2.10 -9.07
C ARG A 15 2.12 -1.36 -9.91
N ASP A 16 1.16 -2.08 -10.45
CA ASP A 16 0.08 -1.51 -11.25
C ASP A 16 -0.76 -0.53 -10.42
N LYS A 17 -1.02 -0.83 -9.15
CA LYS A 17 -1.76 0.06 -8.24
C LYS A 17 -0.97 1.32 -7.87
N LEU A 18 0.34 1.21 -7.70
CA LEU A 18 1.18 2.38 -7.45
C LEU A 18 1.21 3.28 -8.68
N SER A 19 1.43 2.71 -9.86
CA SER A 19 1.61 3.48 -11.09
C SER A 19 0.33 4.10 -11.63
N SER A 20 -0.79 3.38 -11.57
CA SER A 20 -2.08 3.86 -12.08
C SER A 20 -2.82 4.76 -11.10
N TYR A 21 -2.58 4.60 -9.78
CA TYR A 21 -3.39 5.24 -8.73
C TYR A 21 -2.57 6.03 -7.71
N ALA A 22 -1.75 5.36 -6.88
CA ALA A 22 -1.23 5.98 -5.66
C ALA A 22 -0.12 7.02 -5.90
N LEU A 23 0.69 6.83 -6.95
CA LEU A 23 1.78 7.72 -7.37
C LEU A 23 1.44 8.48 -8.67
N ASN A 24 0.19 8.40 -9.12
CA ASN A 24 -0.27 9.06 -10.33
C ASN A 24 -0.81 10.47 -10.03
N PHE A 25 -0.10 11.49 -10.52
CA PHE A 25 -0.47 12.90 -10.35
C PHE A 25 -1.69 13.34 -11.16
N THR A 26 -2.11 12.56 -12.17
CA THR A 26 -3.27 12.89 -13.03
C THR A 26 -4.51 12.07 -12.67
N HIS A 27 -4.44 11.14 -11.71
CA HIS A 27 -5.60 10.37 -11.29
C HIS A 27 -6.52 11.23 -10.41
N GLU A 28 -7.82 11.27 -10.73
CA GLU A 28 -8.82 12.10 -10.04
C GLU A 28 -8.77 11.96 -8.50
N ASP A 29 -8.83 10.72 -8.00
CA ASP A 29 -8.72 10.43 -6.54
C ASP A 29 -7.29 10.18 -6.02
N GLY A 30 -6.36 9.85 -6.92
CA GLY A 30 -5.03 9.35 -6.59
C GLY A 30 -4.00 10.48 -6.45
N GLN A 31 -4.22 11.60 -7.16
CA GLN A 31 -3.30 12.73 -7.22
C GLN A 31 -2.92 13.30 -5.86
N HIS A 32 -3.84 13.31 -4.89
CA HIS A 32 -3.55 13.81 -3.54
C HIS A 32 -2.59 12.89 -2.78
N LYS A 33 -2.62 11.58 -3.05
CA LYS A 33 -1.69 10.60 -2.49
C LYS A 33 -0.31 10.75 -3.12
N ALA A 34 -0.26 10.94 -4.44
CA ALA A 34 0.98 11.19 -5.16
C ALA A 34 1.69 12.45 -4.65
N ARG A 35 0.94 13.53 -4.44
CA ARG A 35 1.45 14.78 -3.83
C ARG A 35 1.99 14.55 -2.42
N LEU A 36 1.28 13.78 -1.58
CA LEU A 36 1.76 13.46 -0.22
C LEU A 36 3.05 12.64 -0.23
N PHE A 37 3.14 11.62 -1.08
CA PHE A 37 4.35 10.80 -1.22
C PHE A 37 5.54 11.65 -1.67
N GLN A 38 5.34 12.49 -2.67
CA GLN A 38 6.38 13.38 -3.17
C GLN A 38 6.81 14.41 -2.11
N ALA A 39 5.87 15.01 -1.39
CA ALA A 39 6.15 16.06 -0.42
C ALA A 39 6.82 15.53 0.86
N LYS A 40 6.34 14.40 1.40
CA LYS A 40 6.85 13.87 2.68
C LYS A 40 8.09 12.98 2.53
N LEU A 41 8.22 12.27 1.40
CA LEU A 41 9.20 11.20 1.23
C LEU A 41 9.98 11.27 -0.09
N GLY A 42 9.65 12.23 -0.97
CA GLY A 42 10.25 12.27 -2.31
C GLY A 42 9.91 11.07 -3.19
N ILE A 43 8.86 10.31 -2.87
CA ILE A 43 8.46 9.11 -3.61
C ILE A 43 7.54 9.47 -4.77
N ASN A 44 7.85 8.97 -5.95
CA ASN A 44 7.09 9.09 -7.19
C ASN A 44 7.33 7.88 -8.10
N LEU A 45 6.81 7.92 -9.34
CA LEU A 45 6.93 6.80 -10.29
C LEU A 45 8.36 6.40 -10.61
N ASN A 46 9.31 7.36 -10.61
CA ASN A 46 10.71 7.11 -10.96
C ASN A 46 11.46 6.31 -9.88
N ASN A 47 10.96 6.28 -8.65
CA ASN A 47 11.59 5.58 -7.52
C ASN A 47 10.61 4.68 -6.74
N GLN A 48 9.53 4.24 -7.40
CA GLN A 48 8.47 3.43 -6.79
C GLN A 48 8.97 2.11 -6.16
N GLU A 49 10.12 1.57 -6.61
CA GLU A 49 10.71 0.37 -6.01
C GLU A 49 10.99 0.52 -4.51
N LYS A 50 11.38 1.72 -4.06
CA LYS A 50 11.59 1.98 -2.63
C LYS A 50 10.32 1.72 -1.82
N LEU A 51 9.17 2.14 -2.34
CA LEU A 51 7.88 1.91 -1.71
C LEU A 51 7.44 0.45 -1.81
N ILE A 52 7.71 -0.23 -2.92
CA ILE A 52 7.41 -1.67 -3.07
C ILE A 52 8.19 -2.48 -2.02
N THR A 53 9.50 -2.24 -1.87
CA THR A 53 10.32 -2.91 -0.85
C THR A 53 9.79 -2.65 0.56
N ALA A 54 9.46 -1.40 0.89
CA ALA A 54 8.88 -1.04 2.19
C ALA A 54 7.53 -1.72 2.45
N ILE A 55 6.69 -1.87 1.42
CA ILE A 55 5.42 -2.63 1.53
C ILE A 55 5.71 -4.09 1.88
N PHE A 56 6.64 -4.75 1.17
CA PHE A 56 6.96 -6.16 1.43
C PHE A 56 7.58 -6.36 2.81
N GLU A 57 8.45 -5.46 3.25
CA GLU A 57 8.97 -5.48 4.62
C GLU A 57 7.83 -5.32 5.64
N ALA A 58 6.92 -4.37 5.40
CA ALA A 58 5.82 -4.09 6.31
C ALA A 58 4.85 -5.27 6.46
N VAL A 59 4.46 -5.94 5.36
CA VAL A 59 3.55 -7.10 5.45
C VAL A 59 4.17 -8.28 6.17
N ASN A 60 5.50 -8.41 6.15
CA ASN A 60 6.24 -9.44 6.89
C ASN A 60 6.45 -9.06 8.37
N THR A 61 6.74 -7.79 8.67
CA THR A 61 7.20 -7.36 10.01
C THR A 61 6.09 -6.76 10.87
N GLN A 62 5.11 -6.08 10.28
CA GLN A 62 4.06 -5.38 11.02
C GLN A 62 2.84 -6.24 11.26
N SER A 63 1.99 -5.84 12.22
CA SER A 63 0.68 -6.44 12.46
C SER A 63 -0.41 -5.66 11.75
N VAL A 64 -1.48 -6.35 11.36
CA VAL A 64 -2.73 -5.74 10.94
C VAL A 64 -3.31 -4.95 12.11
N ILE A 65 -3.52 -3.66 11.90
CA ILE A 65 -4.07 -2.74 12.92
C ILE A 65 -5.59 -2.67 12.89
N TYR A 66 -6.19 -3.07 11.77
CA TYR A 66 -7.64 -3.09 11.60
C TYR A 66 -8.02 -4.16 10.57
N SER A 67 -9.09 -4.90 10.86
CA SER A 67 -9.70 -5.83 9.92
C SER A 67 -11.22 -5.76 9.99
N THR A 68 -11.89 -6.00 8.87
CA THR A 68 -13.35 -6.08 8.81
C THR A 68 -13.79 -6.96 7.65
N THR A 69 -14.96 -7.59 7.79
CA THR A 69 -15.57 -8.40 6.73
C THR A 69 -16.67 -7.61 6.06
N SER A 70 -16.72 -7.65 4.73
CA SER A 70 -17.77 -7.03 3.92
C SER A 70 -18.28 -8.02 2.88
N GLN A 71 -19.36 -7.68 2.19
CA GLN A 71 -19.89 -8.49 1.08
C GLN A 71 -18.86 -8.75 -0.04
N TYR A 72 -17.82 -7.91 -0.13
CA TYR A 72 -16.76 -8.04 -1.14
C TYR A 72 -15.57 -8.87 -0.67
N GLY A 73 -15.54 -9.29 0.60
CA GLY A 73 -14.44 -10.01 1.22
C GLY A 73 -13.88 -9.31 2.47
N GLU A 74 -12.75 -9.83 2.93
CA GLU A 74 -12.08 -9.39 4.15
C GLU A 74 -11.09 -8.26 3.85
N LYS A 75 -11.19 -7.18 4.60
CA LYS A 75 -10.33 -6.00 4.48
C LYS A 75 -9.35 -5.96 5.64
N TYR A 76 -8.14 -5.50 5.36
CA TYR A 76 -7.07 -5.37 6.34
C TYR A 76 -6.34 -4.05 6.16
N VAL A 77 -5.84 -3.48 7.26
CA VAL A 77 -5.01 -2.28 7.24
C VAL A 77 -3.71 -2.56 7.98
N ILE A 78 -2.60 -2.20 7.36
CA ILE A 78 -1.27 -2.20 7.97
C ILE A 78 -0.71 -0.79 7.87
N ASP A 79 -0.32 -0.26 9.03
CA ASP A 79 0.46 0.97 9.10
C ASP A 79 1.94 0.63 9.35
N PHE A 80 2.85 1.37 8.71
CA PHE A 80 4.29 1.25 8.89
C PHE A 80 4.98 2.61 8.75
N ILE A 81 6.17 2.78 9.31
CA ILE A 81 6.99 3.97 9.08
C ILE A 81 7.88 3.74 7.86
N MET A 82 7.98 4.75 7.00
CA MET A 82 8.95 4.78 5.91
C MET A 82 9.82 6.01 6.07
N GLU A 83 11.13 5.81 5.96
CA GLU A 83 12.14 6.86 6.05
C GLU A 83 12.90 6.96 4.73
N THR A 84 13.22 8.20 4.36
CA THR A 84 13.96 8.57 3.16
C THR A 84 14.85 9.75 3.47
N ASP A 85 15.77 10.09 2.56
CA ASP A 85 16.61 11.28 2.69
C ASP A 85 15.81 12.59 2.75
N ILE A 86 14.55 12.57 2.29
CA ILE A 86 13.64 13.73 2.30
C ILE A 86 12.89 13.85 3.63
N GLY A 87 12.60 12.73 4.28
CA GLY A 87 11.81 12.72 5.51
C GLY A 87 11.30 11.35 5.91
N SER A 88 10.54 11.34 7.00
CA SER A 88 9.89 10.18 7.59
C SER A 88 8.38 10.39 7.62
N SER A 89 7.61 9.36 7.29
CA SER A 89 6.16 9.40 7.38
C SER A 89 5.61 8.03 7.75
N LYS A 90 4.52 8.05 8.51
CA LYS A 90 3.69 6.87 8.67
C LYS A 90 2.89 6.67 7.37
N ILE A 91 2.90 5.44 6.87
CA ILE A 91 2.21 4.99 5.67
C ILE A 91 1.09 4.05 6.08
N ARG A 92 -0.10 4.25 5.51
CA ARG A 92 -1.23 3.34 5.63
C ARG A 92 -1.40 2.55 4.35
N SER A 93 -1.36 1.23 4.45
CA SER A 93 -1.68 0.30 3.36
C SER A 93 -2.98 -0.45 3.66
N ALA A 94 -3.92 -0.43 2.72
CA ALA A 94 -5.23 -1.05 2.84
C ALA A 94 -5.35 -2.20 1.83
N TRP A 95 -5.75 -3.37 2.32
CA TRP A 95 -5.77 -4.62 1.60
C TRP A 95 -7.16 -5.23 1.59
N ILE A 96 -7.46 -6.04 0.57
CA ILE A 96 -8.65 -6.90 0.53
C ILE A 96 -8.28 -8.29 0.04
N ILE A 97 -8.87 -9.32 0.66
CA ILE A 97 -8.97 -10.67 0.10
C ILE A 97 -10.44 -10.85 -0.28
N ARG A 98 -10.74 -10.91 -1.58
CA ARG A 98 -12.12 -11.03 -2.06
C ARG A 98 -12.68 -12.43 -1.80
N CYS A 99 -14.00 -12.57 -1.70
CA CYS A 99 -14.66 -13.85 -1.44
C CYS A 99 -14.27 -14.96 -2.43
N GLU A 100 -14.07 -14.61 -3.70
CA GLU A 100 -13.71 -15.55 -4.79
C GLU A 100 -12.20 -15.60 -5.06
N GLU A 101 -11.39 -14.87 -4.28
CA GLU A 101 -9.95 -14.77 -4.49
C GLU A 101 -9.17 -15.35 -3.31
N ASN A 102 -8.02 -15.95 -3.62
CA ASN A 102 -7.14 -16.54 -2.62
C ASN A 102 -5.84 -15.74 -2.41
N TYR A 103 -5.85 -14.44 -2.72
CA TYR A 103 -4.67 -13.58 -2.57
C TYR A 103 -5.03 -12.16 -2.09
N PRO A 104 -4.15 -11.48 -1.35
CA PRO A 104 -4.36 -10.10 -0.94
C PRO A 104 -4.13 -9.14 -2.09
N ARG A 105 -5.03 -8.15 -2.23
CA ARG A 105 -4.89 -7.02 -3.15
C ARG A 105 -4.70 -5.72 -2.41
N LEU A 106 -3.74 -4.91 -2.83
CA LEU A 106 -3.60 -3.53 -2.37
C LEU A 106 -4.72 -2.69 -2.98
N THR A 107 -5.58 -2.13 -2.13
CA THR A 107 -6.73 -1.30 -2.54
C THR A 107 -6.43 0.19 -2.46
N SER A 108 -5.63 0.61 -1.48
CA SER A 108 -5.18 1.98 -1.30
C SER A 108 -3.88 2.00 -0.49
N ILE A 109 -3.04 3.02 -0.73
CA ILE A 109 -1.86 3.29 0.07
C ILE A 109 -1.58 4.79 0.06
N TYR A 110 -1.28 5.37 1.22
CA TYR A 110 -1.00 6.80 1.34
C TYR A 110 -0.23 7.14 2.63
N PRO A 111 0.55 8.23 2.63
CA PRO A 111 1.08 8.81 3.86
C PRO A 111 -0.04 9.40 4.71
N ILE A 112 0.02 9.19 6.03
CA ILE A 112 -0.86 9.84 7.03
C ILE A 112 -0.14 10.97 7.75
#